data_AF-A0A8X8H4N7-F1
#
_entry.id   AF-A0A8X8H4N7-F1
#
_cell.length_a   1.000
_cell.length_b   1.000
_cell.length_c   1.000
_cell.angle_alpha   90.00
_cell.angle_beta   90.00
_cell.angle_gamma   90.00
#
_symmetry.space_group_name_H-M   'P 1'
#
loop_
_entity.id
_entity.type
_entity.pdbx_description
1 polymer ?
#
loop_
_entity_poly.entity_id
_entity_poly.type
_entity_poly.pdbx_seq_one_letter_code
_entity_poly.pdbx_strand_id
1 'polypeptide(L)'
;MPHHLRFFDDYGCGWLWGGDHATLNTFGYGPLDLVIHAATGRLSPETLAEADALSGLNHSTLNMDDPAHPLPLSPDFCNDFNARVAVLRDRMAAELGPGFVVEDCFHPLIPGPFA
;
A
#
# COMPACT_ATOMS: atom_id res chain seq x y z
N MET A 1 7.49 1.98 -22.42
CA MET A 1 7.88 2.68 -21.17
C MET A 1 7.25 1.92 -20.02
N PRO A 2 7.93 1.80 -18.87
CA PRO A 2 7.33 1.14 -17.72
C PRO A 2 6.15 1.96 -17.20
N HIS A 3 5.16 1.30 -16.61
CA HIS A 3 4.06 1.97 -15.92
C HIS A 3 4.50 2.45 -14.55
N HIS A 4 4.29 3.72 -14.26
CA HIS A 4 4.60 4.29 -12.95
C HIS A 4 3.46 4.06 -11.95
N LEU A 5 3.77 3.44 -10.82
CA LEU A 5 2.87 3.18 -9.71
C LEU A 5 3.38 3.90 -8.46
N ARG A 6 2.47 4.46 -7.67
CA ARG A 6 2.73 4.98 -6.34
C ARG A 6 2.31 3.94 -5.31
N PHE A 7 3.20 3.60 -4.40
CA PHE A 7 2.97 2.66 -3.32
C PHE A 7 2.60 3.41 -2.04
N PHE A 8 1.33 3.37 -1.67
CA PHE A 8 0.79 3.87 -0.41
C PHE A 8 -0.62 3.32 -0.23
N ASP A 9 -1.08 3.24 1.01
CA ASP A 9 -2.46 2.89 1.30
C ASP A 9 -3.28 4.14 1.64
N ASP A 10 -4.46 4.26 1.04
CA ASP A 10 -5.41 5.35 1.29
C ASP A 10 -6.62 4.79 2.05
N TYR A 11 -6.62 4.95 3.38
CA TYR A 11 -7.72 4.52 4.26
C TYR A 11 -8.15 3.05 4.16
N GLY A 12 -7.23 2.13 3.87
CA GLY A 12 -7.54 0.69 3.76
C GLY A 12 -8.08 0.27 2.40
N CYS A 13 -7.84 1.06 1.35
CA CYS A 13 -8.31 0.74 0.01
C CYS A 13 -7.35 -0.20 -0.74
N GLY A 14 -6.06 -0.28 -0.39
CA GLY A 14 -5.04 -1.00 -1.16
C GLY A 14 -3.84 -0.14 -1.50
N TRP A 15 -2.78 -0.78 -2.00
CA TRP A 15 -1.42 -0.24 -1.94
C TRP A 15 -0.91 0.38 -3.24
N LEU A 16 -1.44 -0.01 -4.40
CA LEU A 16 -0.93 0.44 -5.70
C LEU A 16 -1.86 1.46 -6.33
N TRP A 17 -1.31 2.63 -6.66
CA TRP A 17 -2.03 3.73 -7.29
C TRP A 17 -1.33 4.19 -8.57
N GLY A 18 -2.06 4.76 -9.51
CA GLY A 18 -1.46 5.30 -10.72
C GLY A 18 -0.52 6.47 -10.39
N GLY A 19 0.70 6.43 -10.92
CA GLY A 19 1.74 7.46 -10.75
C GLY A 19 1.93 8.41 -11.93
N ASP A 20 1.32 8.11 -13.09
CA ASP A 20 1.32 8.99 -14.26
C ASP A 20 0.05 8.80 -15.11
N HIS A 21 -0.17 9.69 -16.08
CA HIS A 21 -1.35 9.61 -16.97
C HIS A 21 -1.38 8.33 -17.82
N ALA A 22 -0.23 7.75 -18.18
CA ALA A 22 -0.20 6.55 -19.02
C ALA A 22 -0.71 5.34 -18.21
N THR A 23 -0.22 5.16 -16.99
CA THR A 23 -0.70 4.15 -16.04
C THR A 23 -2.19 4.35 -15.74
N LEU A 24 -2.62 5.57 -15.45
CA LEU A 24 -4.03 5.87 -15.17
C LEU A 24 -4.94 5.53 -16.36
N ASN A 25 -4.51 5.82 -17.59
CA ASN A 25 -5.27 5.47 -18.79
C ASN A 25 -5.34 3.96 -19.03
N THR A 26 -4.33 3.20 -18.61
CA THR A 26 -4.28 1.73 -18.78
C THR A 26 -5.04 0.99 -17.69
N PHE A 27 -4.88 1.38 -16.43
CA PHE A 27 -5.38 0.63 -15.26
C PHE A 27 -6.46 1.37 -14.46
N GLY A 28 -6.74 2.64 -14.73
CA GLY A 28 -7.69 3.45 -13.97
C GLY A 28 -7.05 4.17 -12.77
N TYR A 29 -7.90 4.71 -11.89
CA TYR A 29 -7.48 5.66 -10.84
C TYR A 29 -7.08 5.06 -9.49
N GLY A 30 -7.39 3.79 -9.23
CA GLY A 30 -6.97 3.07 -8.02
C GLY A 30 -8.12 2.63 -7.11
N PRO A 31 -7.84 1.77 -6.12
CA PRO A 31 -6.61 0.97 -5.92
C PRO A 31 -6.40 -0.05 -7.06
N LEU A 32 -5.14 -0.35 -7.40
CA LEU A 32 -4.77 -1.07 -8.63
C LEU A 32 -4.25 -2.50 -8.39
N ASP A 33 -4.10 -2.94 -7.14
CA ASP A 33 -3.55 -4.24 -6.75
C ASP A 33 -4.24 -5.39 -7.51
N LEU A 34 -5.56 -5.47 -7.40
CA LEU A 34 -6.38 -6.49 -8.08
C LEU A 34 -6.54 -6.22 -9.58
N VAL A 35 -6.53 -4.96 -10.01
CA VAL A 35 -6.67 -4.59 -11.43
C VAL A 35 -5.44 -5.05 -12.22
N ILE A 36 -4.25 -4.80 -11.69
CA ILE A 36 -3.00 -5.23 -12.29
C ILE A 36 -2.92 -6.75 -12.29
N HIS A 37 -3.31 -7.42 -11.19
CA HIS A 37 -3.38 -8.88 -11.15
C HIS A 37 -4.29 -9.43 -12.25
N ALA A 38 -5.53 -8.94 -12.36
CA ALA A 38 -6.47 -9.39 -13.37
C ALA A 38 -5.98 -9.14 -14.81
N ALA A 39 -5.30 -8.02 -15.05
CA ALA A 39 -4.83 -7.63 -16.38
C ALA A 39 -3.54 -8.36 -16.81
N THR A 40 -2.67 -8.73 -15.86
CA THR A 40 -1.30 -9.16 -16.18
C THR A 40 -0.94 -10.54 -15.63
N GLY A 41 -1.75 -11.10 -14.72
CA GLY A 41 -1.41 -12.29 -13.95
C GLY A 41 -0.23 -12.10 -13.00
N ARG A 42 0.25 -10.87 -12.81
CA ARG A 42 1.29 -10.52 -11.81
C ARG A 42 0.64 -10.35 -10.45
N LEU A 43 1.49 -10.24 -9.42
CA LEU A 43 1.08 -10.27 -8.01
C LEU A 43 0.50 -11.64 -7.65
N SER A 44 1.26 -12.40 -6.87
CA SER A 44 0.86 -13.71 -6.39
C SER A 44 -0.34 -13.60 -5.44
N PRO A 45 -1.20 -14.63 -5.37
CA PRO A 45 -2.29 -14.66 -4.39
C PRO A 45 -1.81 -14.43 -2.95
N GLU A 46 -0.62 -14.92 -2.61
CA GLU A 46 0.00 -14.73 -1.30
C GLU A 46 0.37 -13.26 -1.05
N THR A 47 0.92 -12.57 -2.06
CA THR A 47 1.23 -11.14 -1.97
C THR A 47 -0.03 -10.30 -1.85
N LEU A 48 -1.08 -10.62 -2.62
CA LEU A 48 -2.37 -9.92 -2.54
C LEU A 48 -3.06 -10.13 -1.19
N ALA A 49 -2.98 -11.34 -0.61
CA ALA A 49 -3.53 -11.62 0.70
C ALA A 49 -2.82 -10.83 1.81
N GLU A 50 -1.49 -10.74 1.77
CA GLU A 50 -0.73 -9.90 2.72
C GLU A 50 -1.03 -8.41 2.52
N ALA A 51 -1.21 -7.97 1.27
CA ALA A 51 -1.60 -6.60 0.94
C ALA A 51 -2.96 -6.24 1.56
N ASP A 52 -3.97 -7.09 1.37
CA ASP A 52 -5.30 -6.92 1.96
C ASP A 52 -5.24 -6.91 3.50
N ALA A 53 -4.47 -7.83 4.10
CA ALA A 53 -4.31 -7.90 5.55
C ALA A 53 -3.64 -6.65 6.14
N LEU A 54 -2.56 -6.16 5.52
CA LEU A 54 -1.88 -4.93 5.95
C LEU A 54 -2.73 -3.69 5.70
N SER A 55 -3.49 -3.64 4.61
CA SER A 55 -4.42 -2.55 4.30
C SER A 55 -5.53 -2.46 5.35
N GLY A 56 -6.16 -3.59 5.69
CA GLY A 56 -7.16 -3.67 6.76
C GLY A 56 -6.57 -3.31 8.14
N LEU A 57 -5.32 -3.70 8.40
CA LEU A 57 -4.63 -3.32 9.62
C LEU A 57 -4.35 -1.80 9.66
N ASN A 58 -3.92 -1.20 8.55
CA ASN A 58 -3.73 0.25 8.42
C ASN A 58 -5.04 0.99 8.74
N HIS A 59 -6.14 0.57 8.12
CA HIS A 59 -7.46 1.14 8.35
C HIS A 59 -7.85 1.13 9.83
N SER A 60 -7.55 0.04 10.54
CA SER A 60 -7.87 -0.08 11.98
C SER A 60 -7.09 0.89 12.88
N THR A 61 -6.00 1.50 12.38
CA THR A 61 -5.23 2.49 13.13
C THR A 61 -5.78 3.91 13.02
N LEU A 62 -6.72 4.13 12.11
CA LEU A 62 -7.28 5.44 11.82
C LEU A 62 -8.34 5.79 12.85
N ASN A 63 -8.31 7.03 13.33
CA ASN A 63 -9.40 7.57 14.12
C ASN A 63 -10.47 8.15 13.17
N MET A 64 -11.46 7.34 12.84
CA MET A 64 -12.55 7.75 11.94
C MET A 64 -13.48 8.80 12.55
N ASP A 65 -13.55 8.87 13.88
CA ASP A 65 -14.37 9.85 14.60
C ASP A 65 -13.69 11.22 14.67
N ASP A 66 -12.36 11.23 14.71
CA ASP A 66 -11.54 12.45 14.73
C ASP A 66 -10.22 12.27 13.96
N PRO A 67 -10.23 12.51 12.63
CA PRO A 67 -9.04 12.35 11.79
C PRO A 67 -7.86 13.26 12.17
N ALA A 68 -8.10 14.33 12.92
CA ALA A 68 -7.03 15.22 13.39
C ALA A 68 -6.26 14.62 14.58
N HIS A 69 -6.85 13.64 15.28
CA HIS A 69 -6.30 13.01 16.46
C HIS A 69 -6.16 11.49 16.25
N PRO A 70 -5.07 11.02 15.61
CA PRO A 70 -4.86 9.59 15.36
C PRO A 70 -4.84 8.77 16.65
N LEU A 71 -5.22 7.50 16.54
CA LEU A 71 -5.22 6.58 17.69
C LEU A 71 -3.80 6.40 18.25
N PRO A 72 -3.64 6.22 19.57
CA PRO A 72 -2.34 5.94 20.15
C PRO A 72 -1.85 4.55 19.73
N LEU A 73 -0.71 4.52 19.03
CA LEU A 73 -0.05 3.29 18.59
C LEU A 73 1.23 3.04 19.39
N SER A 74 1.52 1.77 19.70
CA SER A 74 2.76 1.41 20.37
C SER A 74 3.97 1.49 19.42
N PRO A 75 5.16 1.79 19.95
CA PRO A 75 6.42 1.68 19.19
C PRO A 75 6.59 0.32 18.53
N ASP A 76 6.32 -0.77 19.25
CA ASP A 76 6.48 -2.13 18.74
C ASP A 76 5.54 -2.41 17.56
N PHE A 77 4.28 -1.96 17.66
CA PHE A 77 3.32 -2.09 16.56
C PHE A 77 3.77 -1.30 15.33
N CYS A 78 4.16 -0.04 15.51
CA CYS A 78 4.61 0.79 14.38
C CYS A 78 5.84 0.18 13.70
N ASN A 79 6.80 -0.33 14.48
CA ASN A 79 8.00 -0.97 13.94
C ASN A 79 7.68 -2.24 13.15
N ASP A 80 6.85 -3.13 13.69
CA ASP A 80 6.44 -4.36 13.00
C ASP A 80 5.66 -4.04 11.71
N PHE A 81 4.66 -3.16 11.81
CA PHE A 81 3.83 -2.77 10.68
C PHE A 81 4.67 -2.15 9.55
N ASN A 82 5.50 -1.15 9.86
CA ASN A 82 6.32 -0.47 8.87
C ASN A 82 7.32 -1.43 8.21
N ALA A 83 7.90 -2.37 8.97
CA ALA A 83 8.80 -3.38 8.41
C ALA A 83 8.06 -4.33 7.45
N ARG A 84 6.86 -4.77 7.79
CA ARG A 84 6.03 -5.63 6.93
C ARG A 84 5.59 -4.92 5.65
N VAL A 85 5.22 -3.64 5.74
CA VAL A 85 4.87 -2.81 4.58
C VAL A 85 6.07 -2.63 3.63
N ALA A 86 7.28 -2.40 4.17
CA ALA A 86 8.48 -2.33 3.34
C ALA A 86 8.76 -3.65 2.60
N VAL A 87 8.60 -4.79 3.28
CA VAL A 87 8.72 -6.13 2.66
C VAL A 87 7.66 -6.34 1.58
N LEU A 88 6.41 -5.89 1.82
CA LEU A 88 5.33 -5.98 0.84
C LEU A 88 5.67 -5.20 -0.43
N ARG A 89 6.12 -3.94 -0.29
CA ARG A 89 6.55 -3.08 -1.41
C ARG A 89 7.61 -3.76 -2.26
N ASP A 90 8.67 -4.27 -1.61
CA ASP A 90 9.79 -4.90 -2.30
C ASP A 90 9.36 -6.17 -3.03
N ARG A 91 8.48 -6.97 -2.42
CA ARG A 91 7.91 -8.16 -3.05
C ARG A 91 7.04 -7.80 -4.26
N MET A 92 6.14 -6.82 -4.12
CA MET A 92 5.31 -6.36 -5.23
C MET A 92 6.15 -5.83 -6.39
N ALA A 93 7.17 -5.00 -6.12
CA ALA A 93 8.07 -4.49 -7.14
C ALA A 93 8.81 -5.63 -7.88
N ALA A 94 9.27 -6.64 -7.14
CA ALA A 94 9.92 -7.82 -7.73
C ALA A 94 8.97 -8.65 -8.61
N GLU A 95 7.73 -8.88 -8.15
CA GLU A 95 6.74 -9.69 -8.87
C GLU A 95 6.21 -8.98 -10.13
N LEU A 96 6.03 -7.66 -10.08
CA LEU A 96 5.64 -6.84 -11.23
C LEU A 96 6.74 -6.78 -12.30
N GLY A 97 8.00 -6.76 -11.86
CA GLY A 97 9.17 -6.75 -12.73
C GLY A 97 9.35 -5.45 -13.51
N PRO A 98 10.24 -5.42 -14.52
CA PRO A 98 10.73 -4.19 -15.15
C PRO A 98 9.70 -3.45 -16.01
N GLY A 99 8.50 -4.02 -16.21
CA GLY A 99 7.38 -3.35 -16.86
C GLY A 99 6.73 -2.27 -15.99
N PHE A 100 7.10 -2.21 -14.71
CA PHE A 100 6.56 -1.28 -13.73
C PHE A 100 7.69 -0.59 -12.98
N VAL A 101 7.43 0.64 -12.55
CA VAL A 101 8.23 1.36 -11.54
C VAL A 101 7.32 1.58 -10.35
N VAL A 102 7.73 1.11 -9.18
CA VAL A 102 7.00 1.28 -7.92
C VAL A 102 7.72 2.37 -7.11
N GLU A 103 7.14 3.57 -7.10
CA GLU A 103 7.58 4.69 -6.28
C GLU A 103 7.06 4.52 -4.86
N ASP A 104 7.94 4.64 -3.87
CA ASP A 104 7.55 4.62 -2.47
C ASP A 104 6.94 5.97 -2.06
N CYS A 105 5.63 5.99 -1.83
CA CYS A 105 4.89 7.13 -1.31
C CYS A 105 4.30 6.83 0.08
N PHE A 106 4.69 5.72 0.70
CA PHE A 106 4.16 5.32 1.99
C PHE A 106 4.72 6.23 3.09
N HIS A 107 3.83 6.70 3.96
CA HIS A 107 4.20 7.44 5.16
C HIS A 107 4.18 6.47 6.34
N PRO A 108 5.35 6.16 6.95
CA PRO A 108 5.42 5.23 8.07
C PRO A 108 4.54 5.67 9.24
N LEU A 109 3.91 4.70 9.90
CA LEU A 109 3.20 4.95 11.16
C LEU A 109 4.19 5.41 12.22
N ILE A 110 3.81 6.44 12.97
CA ILE A 110 4.60 7.01 14.05
C ILE A 110 3.88 6.73 15.37
N PRO A 111 4.58 6.33 16.44
CA PRO A 111 3.96 6.12 17.74
C PRO A 111 3.29 7.40 18.24
N GLY A 112 2.07 7.25 18.77
CA GLY A 112 1.34 8.33 19.42
C GLY A 112 1.69 8.41 20.91
N PRO A 113 1.52 9.57 21.56
CA PRO A 113 1.61 9.63 23.01
C PRO A 113 0.51 8.76 23.63
N PHE A 114 0.91 7.79 24.46
CA PHE A 114 -0.02 7.17 25.39
C PHE A 114 -0.34 8.20 26.47
N ALA A 115 -1.58 8.68 26.51
CA ALA A 115 -2.09 9.51 27.59
C ALA A 115 -2.18 8.69 28.90
#